data_AF-A0A1H8JMX6-F1
#
_entry.id   AF-A0A1H8JMX6-F1
#
_cell.length_a   1.000
_cell.length_b   1.000
_cell.length_c   1.000
_cell.angle_alpha   90.00
_cell.angle_beta   90.00
_cell.angle_gamma   90.00
#
_symmetry.space_group_name_H-M   'P 1'
#
loop_
_entity.id
_entity.type
_entity.pdbx_description
1 polymer ?
#
loop_
_entity_poly.entity_id
_entity_poly.type
_entity_poly.pdbx_seq_one_letter_code
_entity_poly.pdbx_strand_id
1 'polypeptide(L)'
;MDAFRVNLWNFGAGTTTATVNFGRARSFLAWGSITFTDSLTDYDRDNAQAIEVYRIDGADAGVVGTGGDHLGAPGSDSNLRPGARVGFGRSVTFRLRSMHVSDLESYGVGCVVTLD
;
A
#
# COMPACT_ATOMS: atom_id res chain seq x y z
N MET A 1 -19.09 -14.39 0.75
CA MET A 1 -17.89 -13.75 1.30
C MET A 1 -16.65 -14.56 0.92
N ASP A 2 -15.75 -13.93 0.17
CA ASP A 2 -14.47 -14.50 -0.27
C ASP A 2 -13.31 -13.68 0.31
N ALA A 3 -12.17 -14.31 0.52
CA ALA A 3 -10.96 -13.67 1.02
C ALA A 3 -9.80 -13.82 0.04
N PHE A 4 -9.06 -12.74 -0.17
CA PHE A 4 -7.92 -12.67 -1.07
C PHE A 4 -6.72 -12.08 -0.34
N ARG A 5 -5.51 -12.50 -0.74
CA ARG A 5 -4.26 -11.92 -0.25
C ARG A 5 -3.23 -11.81 -1.37
N VAL A 6 -2.37 -10.79 -1.28
CA VAL A 6 -1.21 -10.61 -2.15
C VAL A 6 0.00 -10.23 -1.31
N ASN A 7 1.16 -10.78 -1.69
CA ASN A 7 2.44 -10.44 -1.08
C ASN A 7 3.05 -9.23 -1.78
N LEU A 8 3.65 -8.33 -1.01
CA LEU A 8 4.43 -7.21 -1.52
C LEU A 8 5.84 -7.32 -0.93
N TRP A 9 6.82 -7.56 -1.79
CA TRP A 9 8.23 -7.70 -1.42
C TRP A 9 8.99 -6.47 -1.89
N ASN A 10 9.64 -5.76 -0.98
CA ASN A 10 10.38 -4.54 -1.29
C ASN A 10 11.84 -4.70 -0.85
N PHE A 11 12.56 -5.54 -1.60
CA PHE A 11 13.99 -5.80 -1.43
C PHE A 11 14.76 -5.01 -2.51
N GLY A 12 15.31 -3.86 -2.14
CA GLY A 12 16.03 -2.94 -3.03
C GLY A 12 15.19 -2.11 -4.02
N ALA A 13 13.88 -2.35 -4.15
CA ALA A 13 13.02 -1.66 -5.14
C ALA A 13 12.45 -0.31 -4.65
N GLY A 14 12.38 -0.07 -3.34
CA GLY A 14 11.85 1.15 -2.72
C GLY A 14 10.33 1.29 -2.83
N THR A 15 9.70 0.81 -3.90
CA THR A 15 8.24 0.72 -4.05
C THR A 15 7.85 -0.54 -4.80
N THR A 16 6.82 -1.23 -4.30
CA THR A 16 6.21 -2.40 -4.96
C THR A 16 4.69 -2.28 -4.95
N THR A 17 4.03 -2.74 -6.00
CA THR A 17 2.57 -2.82 -6.09
C THR A 17 2.10 -4.24 -6.37
N ALA A 18 0.91 -4.57 -5.90
CA ALA A 18 0.25 -5.85 -6.20
C ALA A 18 -1.26 -5.65 -6.30
N THR A 19 -1.89 -6.33 -7.25
CA THR A 19 -3.33 -6.18 -7.52
C THR A 19 -4.07 -7.48 -7.23
N VAL A 20 -5.14 -7.38 -6.46
CA VAL A 20 -6.17 -8.41 -6.37
C VAL A 20 -7.26 -8.07 -7.38
N ASN A 21 -7.55 -8.99 -8.29
CA ASN A 21 -8.70 -8.91 -9.20
C ASN A 21 -9.70 -10.01 -8.84
N PHE A 22 -10.94 -9.62 -8.58
CA PHE A 22 -12.02 -10.52 -8.17
C PHE A 22 -13.02 -10.81 -9.30
N GLY A 23 -12.71 -10.39 -10.54
CA GLY A 23 -13.39 -10.74 -11.79
C GLY A 23 -14.73 -10.04 -12.02
N ARG A 24 -15.40 -9.59 -10.96
CA ARG A 24 -16.68 -8.88 -11.01
C ARG A 24 -16.74 -7.77 -9.96
N ALA A 25 -17.68 -6.84 -10.14
CA ALA A 25 -17.83 -5.72 -9.21
C ALA A 25 -18.49 -6.17 -7.90
N ARG A 26 -17.89 -5.87 -6.75
CA ARG A 26 -18.34 -6.32 -5.42
C ARG A 26 -18.01 -5.29 -4.35
N SER A 27 -18.78 -5.30 -3.26
CA SER A 27 -18.43 -4.60 -2.03
C SER A 27 -17.31 -5.35 -1.29
N PHE A 28 -16.36 -4.62 -0.71
CA PHE A 28 -15.21 -5.22 -0.03
C PHE A 28 -14.68 -4.36 1.12
N LEU A 29 -13.93 -5.00 2.01
CA LEU A 29 -12.97 -4.39 2.94
C LEU A 29 -11.56 -4.77 2.48
N ALA A 30 -10.69 -3.78 2.30
CA ALA A 30 -9.28 -3.97 1.94
C ALA A 30 -8.37 -3.31 2.97
N TRP A 31 -7.23 -3.94 3.29
CA TRP A 31 -6.20 -3.36 4.15
C TRP A 31 -4.82 -3.94 3.86
N GLY A 32 -3.78 -3.17 4.17
CA GLY A 32 -2.39 -3.64 4.17
C GLY A 32 -1.87 -3.90 5.58
N SER A 33 -0.96 -4.86 5.72
CA SER A 33 -0.16 -5.06 6.92
C SER A 33 1.30 -5.19 6.52
N ILE A 34 2.16 -4.38 7.13
CA ILE A 34 3.61 -4.60 7.09
C ILE A 34 3.91 -5.70 8.11
N THR A 35 4.60 -6.73 7.68
CA THR A 35 4.88 -7.92 8.49
C THR A 35 6.35 -8.08 8.80
N PHE A 36 7.21 -7.41 8.02
CA PHE A 36 8.65 -7.44 8.20
C PHE A 36 9.26 -6.12 7.74
N THR A 37 10.18 -5.64 8.56
CA THR A 37 11.01 -4.46 8.36
C THR A 37 12.43 -4.88 8.70
N ASP A 38 13.35 -4.70 7.75
CA ASP A 38 14.77 -4.95 7.94
C ASP A 38 15.56 -3.69 7.67
N SER A 39 16.32 -3.28 8.67
CA SER A 39 17.18 -2.11 8.60
C SER A 39 18.56 -2.55 8.10
N LEU A 40 18.94 -2.09 6.92
CA LEU A 40 20.27 -2.34 6.35
C LEU A 40 21.34 -1.44 7.00
N THR A 41 20.90 -0.36 7.64
CA THR A 41 21.70 0.63 8.39
C THR A 41 20.98 0.98 9.71
N ASP A 42 21.44 2.01 10.43
CA ASP A 42 20.80 2.45 11.68
C ASP A 42 19.36 2.91 11.41
N TYR A 43 18.38 2.27 12.04
CA TYR A 43 16.97 2.64 11.91
C TYR A 43 16.68 3.92 12.70
N ASP A 44 16.61 5.06 12.00
CA ASP A 44 16.38 6.38 12.60
C ASP A 44 15.09 7.06 12.11
N ARG A 45 14.97 8.36 12.36
CA ARG A 45 13.76 9.17 12.09
C ARG A 45 13.45 9.36 10.62
N ASP A 46 14.40 9.18 9.70
CA ASP A 46 14.18 9.33 8.26
C ASP A 46 13.72 8.02 7.58
N ASN A 47 13.86 6.90 8.29
CA ASN A 47 13.35 5.61 7.88
C ASN A 47 11.84 5.52 8.12
N ALA A 48 11.10 5.20 7.07
CA ALA A 48 9.67 4.99 7.16
C ALA A 48 9.20 3.98 6.13
N GLN A 49 8.13 3.26 6.47
CA GLN A 49 7.42 2.39 5.53
C GLN A 49 5.94 2.73 5.50
N ALA A 50 5.34 2.54 4.34
CA ALA A 50 3.90 2.68 4.15
C ALA A 50 3.38 1.51 3.33
N ILE A 51 2.31 0.86 3.82
CA ILE A 51 1.49 -0.03 3.01
C ILE A 51 0.10 0.57 2.86
N GLU A 52 -0.39 0.58 1.63
CA GLU A 52 -1.51 1.43 1.23
C GLU A 52 -2.46 0.66 0.31
N VAL A 53 -3.76 0.89 0.50
CA VAL A 53 -4.75 0.72 -0.57
C VAL A 53 -4.52 1.87 -1.55
N TYR A 54 -3.83 1.59 -2.65
CA TYR A 54 -3.35 2.62 -3.57
C TYR A 54 -4.42 2.99 -4.61
N ARG A 55 -5.00 1.98 -5.27
CA ARG A 55 -6.01 2.18 -6.32
C ARG A 55 -7.15 1.18 -6.23
N ILE A 56 -8.34 1.60 -6.64
CA ILE A 56 -9.52 0.77 -6.84
C ILE A 56 -9.93 0.94 -8.31
N ASP A 57 -9.97 -0.16 -9.07
CA ASP A 57 -10.25 -0.13 -10.52
C ASP A 57 -9.38 0.88 -11.29
N GLY A 58 -8.13 1.03 -10.88
CA GLY A 58 -7.17 1.96 -11.47
C GLY A 58 -7.30 3.42 -11.01
N ALA A 59 -8.38 3.79 -10.32
CA ALA A 59 -8.54 5.12 -9.75
C ALA A 59 -7.90 5.23 -8.35
N ASP A 60 -7.33 6.39 -8.02
CA ASP A 60 -6.72 6.64 -6.72
C ASP A 60 -7.71 6.44 -5.58
N ALA A 61 -7.30 5.72 -4.53
CA ALA A 61 -8.15 5.39 -3.39
C ALA A 61 -8.34 6.55 -2.39
N GLY A 62 -8.01 7.78 -2.78
CA GLY A 62 -8.01 8.98 -1.93
C GLY A 62 -6.66 9.26 -1.28
N VAL A 63 -6.53 10.37 -0.55
CA VAL A 63 -5.28 10.81 0.09
C VAL A 63 -5.46 10.99 1.59
N VAL A 64 -4.45 10.63 2.38
CA VAL A 64 -4.47 10.79 3.84
C VAL A 64 -3.34 11.67 4.38
N GLY A 65 -2.31 11.93 3.57
CA GLY A 65 -1.21 12.82 3.92
C GLY A 65 -0.53 13.38 2.68
N THR A 66 -0.22 14.68 2.71
CA THR A 66 0.44 15.43 1.62
C THR A 66 1.37 16.50 2.17
N GLY A 67 2.37 16.90 1.39
CA GLY A 67 3.27 18.02 1.70
C GLY A 67 4.32 17.73 2.78
N GLY A 68 4.85 18.81 3.37
CA GLY A 68 6.03 18.74 4.23
C GLY A 68 7.28 18.36 3.45
N ASP A 69 8.35 18.02 4.17
CA ASP A 69 9.65 17.74 3.54
C ASP A 69 9.72 16.36 2.87
N HIS A 70 8.78 15.46 3.20
CA HIS A 70 8.86 14.04 2.85
C HIS A 70 7.75 13.56 1.92
N LEU A 71 6.67 14.32 1.72
CA LEU A 71 5.57 13.98 0.81
C LEU A 71 5.44 15.01 -0.32
N GLY A 72 4.71 14.65 -1.37
CA GLY A 72 4.56 15.51 -2.54
C GLY A 72 3.48 16.58 -2.38
N ALA A 73 3.37 17.43 -3.41
CA ALA A 73 2.22 18.32 -3.58
C ALA A 73 0.91 17.52 -3.68
N PRO A 74 -0.27 18.14 -3.41
CA PRO A 74 -1.56 17.49 -3.60
C PRO A 74 -1.68 16.82 -4.98
N GLY A 75 -2.13 15.57 -5.01
CA GLY A 75 -2.23 14.77 -6.23
C GLY A 75 -0.96 13.97 -6.59
N SER A 76 0.20 14.27 -6.00
CA SER A 76 1.42 13.48 -6.21
C SER A 76 1.24 12.01 -5.79
N ASP A 77 1.91 11.12 -6.52
CA ASP A 77 2.01 9.69 -6.19
C ASP A 77 2.81 9.43 -4.92
N SER A 78 3.73 10.34 -4.53
CA SER A 78 4.50 10.21 -3.29
C SER A 78 3.67 10.42 -2.02
N ASN A 79 2.43 10.89 -2.14
CA ASN A 79 1.54 11.13 -1.00
C ASN A 79 1.04 9.84 -0.36
N LEU A 80 0.68 9.95 0.92
CA LEU A 80 0.12 8.84 1.68
C LEU A 80 -1.32 8.54 1.23
N ARG A 81 -1.62 7.25 1.12
CA ARG A 81 -2.94 6.71 0.74
C ARG A 81 -3.50 5.86 1.89
N PRO A 82 -4.81 5.60 1.96
CA PRO A 82 -5.40 4.88 3.09
C PRO A 82 -4.77 3.50 3.32
N GLY A 83 -4.41 3.16 4.56
CA GLY A 83 -3.94 1.81 4.91
C GLY A 83 -5.04 0.74 4.92
N ALA A 84 -6.29 1.17 5.07
CA ALA A 84 -7.49 0.34 4.99
C ALA A 84 -8.65 1.13 4.36
N ARG A 85 -9.57 0.42 3.69
CA ARG A 85 -10.71 1.02 3.00
C ARG A 85 -11.85 0.02 2.78
N VAL A 86 -13.07 0.45 3.07
CA VAL A 86 -14.29 -0.17 2.55
C VAL A 86 -14.60 0.44 1.18
N GLY A 87 -14.93 -0.39 0.19
CA GLY A 87 -15.17 0.08 -1.16
C GLY A 87 -16.04 -0.84 -1.99
N PHE A 88 -16.24 -0.44 -3.24
CA PHE A 88 -16.90 -1.21 -4.29
C PHE A 88 -16.08 -1.08 -5.56
N GLY A 89 -15.83 -2.19 -6.26
CA GLY A 89 -15.00 -2.21 -7.46
C GLY A 89 -14.80 -3.63 -7.96
N ARG A 90 -13.88 -3.86 -8.89
CA ARG A 90 -13.50 -5.19 -9.45
C ARG A 90 -12.07 -5.60 -9.07
N SER A 91 -11.26 -4.62 -8.70
CA SER A 91 -9.86 -4.79 -8.38
C SER A 91 -9.39 -3.80 -7.32
N VAL A 92 -8.42 -4.23 -6.52
CA VAL A 92 -7.73 -3.40 -5.53
C VAL A 92 -6.23 -3.55 -5.75
N THR A 93 -5.54 -2.43 -5.93
CA THR A 93 -4.09 -2.38 -5.99
C THR A 93 -3.55 -1.87 -4.66
N PHE A 94 -2.68 -2.66 -4.05
CA PHE A 94 -1.90 -2.28 -2.89
C PHE A 94 -0.56 -1.71 -3.33
N ARG A 95 0.03 -0.87 -2.48
CA ARG A 95 1.39 -0.35 -2.66
C ARG A 95 2.14 -0.43 -1.33
N LEU A 96 3.33 -1.01 -1.36
CA LEU A 96 4.31 -1.00 -0.28
C LEU A 96 5.44 -0.06 -0.67
N ARG A 97 5.84 0.84 0.23
CA ARG A 97 6.92 1.79 0.04
C ARG A 97 7.87 1.76 1.23
N SER A 98 9.16 1.77 0.94
CA SER A 98 10.23 2.08 1.87
C SER A 98 10.74 3.49 1.52
N MET A 99 10.64 4.42 2.45
CA MET A 99 11.34 5.71 2.37
C MET A 99 12.80 5.46 2.74
N HIS A 100 13.74 6.14 2.07
CA HIS A 100 15.17 5.86 2.20
C HIS A 100 15.52 4.40 1.87
N VAL A 101 15.27 4.02 0.59
CA VAL A 101 15.39 2.63 0.09
C VAL A 101 16.76 1.98 0.32
N SER A 102 17.84 2.77 0.39
CA SER A 102 19.19 2.27 0.70
C SER A 102 19.29 1.65 2.09
N ASP A 103 18.40 2.04 2.99
CA ASP A 103 18.49 1.75 4.42
C ASP A 103 17.45 0.70 4.85
N LEU A 104 16.47 0.39 4.00
CA LEU A 104 15.32 -0.41 4.38
C LEU A 104 14.87 -1.42 3.33
N GLU A 105 14.71 -2.65 3.82
CA GLU A 105 13.92 -3.68 3.18
C GLU A 105 12.60 -3.88 3.92
N SER A 106 11.55 -4.20 3.17
CA SER A 106 10.24 -4.46 3.77
C SER A 106 9.44 -5.54 3.05
N TYR A 107 8.64 -6.25 3.82
CA TYR A 107 7.63 -7.17 3.32
C TYR A 107 6.29 -6.87 3.99
N GLY A 108 5.24 -6.96 3.18
CA GLY A 108 3.87 -6.77 3.64
C GLY A 108 2.88 -7.59 2.84
N VAL A 109 1.65 -7.59 3.33
CA VAL A 109 0.52 -8.32 2.77
C VAL A 109 -0.65 -7.39 2.57
N GLY A 110 -1.19 -7.35 1.36
CA GLY A 110 -2.48 -6.76 1.06
C GLY A 110 -3.58 -7.82 1.21
N CYS A 111 -4.62 -7.51 1.96
CA CYS A 111 -5.75 -8.39 2.24
C CYS A 111 -7.05 -7.75 1.75
N VAL A 112 -7.94 -8.57 1.17
CA VAL A 112 -9.29 -8.16 0.77
C VAL A 112 -10.30 -9.21 1.24
N VAL A 113 -11.40 -8.76 1.82
CA VAL A 113 -12.58 -9.58 2.12
C VAL A 113 -13.79 -8.98 1.42
N THR A 114 -14.51 -9.77 0.62
CA THR A 114 -15.75 -9.30 -0.04
C THR A 114 -16.92 -9.39 0.93
N LEU A 115 -17.85 -8.44 0.83
CA LEU A 115 -18.93 -8.25 1.81
C LEU A 115 -20.31 -8.74 1.33
N ASP A 116 -20.34 -9.35 0.15
CA ASP A 116 -21.49 -10.05 -0.43
C ASP A 116 -21.45 -11.57 -0.18
#